data_AF-A0A351K1G9-F1
#
_entry.id   AF-A0A351K1G9-F1
#
_cell.length_a   1.000
_cell.length_b   1.000
_cell.length_c   1.000
_cell.angle_alpha   90.00
_cell.angle_beta   90.00
_cell.angle_gamma   90.00
#
_symmetry.space_group_name_H-M   'P 1'
#
loop_
_entity.id
_entity.type
_entity.pdbx_description
1 polymer ?
#
loop_
_entity_poly.entity_id
_entity_poly.type
_entity_poly.pdbx_seq_one_letter_code
_entity_poly.pdbx_strand_id
1 'polypeptide(L)' 'MARVSLPSGIEIEFEEFGVRSDPTVLLVSGFTSQLLGWDEGLCHELAASRRHVIRFDNRDVG' A
#
# COMPACT_ATOMS: atom_id res chain seq x y z
N MET A 1 9.39 4.26 -5.32
CA MET A 1 8.20 3.42 -5.09
C MET A 1 8.24 2.21 -6.01
N ALA A 2 7.66 1.09 -5.58
CA ALA A 2 7.73 -0.20 -6.27
C ALA A 2 6.48 -0.41 -7.14
N ARG A 3 6.59 -1.21 -8.20
CA ARG A 3 5.48 -1.54 -9.11
C ARG A 3 5.39 -3.04 -9.34
N VAL A 4 4.18 -3.51 -9.62
CA VAL A 4 3.92 -4.89 -10.02
C VAL A 4 3.01 -4.94 -11.25
N SER A 5 3.42 -5.72 -12.24
CA SER A 5 2.62 -6.04 -13.43
C SER A 5 1.62 -7.15 -13.12
N LEU A 6 0.34 -6.90 -13.35
CA LEU A 6 -0.70 -7.93 -13.23
C LEU A 6 -0.89 -8.69 -14.56
N PRO A 7 -1.41 -9.93 -14.55
CA PRO A 7 -1.73 -10.68 -15.77
C PRO A 7 -2.72 -9.96 -16.71
N SER A 8 -3.47 -8.98 -16.19
CA SER A 8 -4.37 -8.12 -16.96
C SER A 8 -3.64 -7.03 -17.77
N GLY A 9 -2.32 -6.88 -17.61
CA GLY A 9 -1.53 -5.79 -18.20
C GLY A 9 -1.61 -4.46 -17.45
N ILE A 10 -2.22 -4.44 -16.25
CA ILE A 10 -2.27 -3.26 -15.38
C ILE A 10 -1.02 -3.24 -14.50
N GLU A 11 -0.36 -2.09 -14.43
CA GLU A 11 0.69 -1.80 -13.47
C GLU A 11 0.09 -1.21 -12.20
N ILE A 12 0.48 -1.72 -11.04
CA ILE A 12 0.07 -1.18 -9.74
C ILE A 12 1.29 -0.66 -8.99
N GLU A 13 1.24 0.61 -8.61
CA GLU A 13 2.20 1.23 -7.70
C GLU A 13 1.84 0.94 -6.25
N PHE A 14 2.84 0.60 -5.44
CA PHE A 14 2.66 0.31 -4.04
C PHE A 14 3.87 0.70 -3.20
N GLU A 15 3.62 0.76 -1.89
CA GLU A 15 4.62 1.00 -0.87
C GLU A 15 4.37 0.08 0.32
N GLU A 16 5.45 -0.34 0.98
CA GLU A 16 5.44 -1.26 2.10
C GLU A 16 6.09 -0.63 3.34
N PHE A 17 5.56 -0.98 4.52
CA PHE A 17 6.09 -0.59 5.82
C PHE A 17 6.19 -1.81 6.74
N GLY A 18 7.18 -1.83 7.62
CA GLY A 18 7.37 -2.90 8.61
C GLY A 18 8.12 -4.12 8.07
N VAL A 19 7.95 -5.26 8.74
CA VAL A 19 8.70 -6.50 8.46
C VAL A 19 7.82 -7.48 7.69
N ARG A 20 8.25 -7.92 6.49
CA ARG A 20 7.49 -8.81 5.60
C ARG A 20 7.03 -10.15 6.22
N SER A 21 7.68 -10.59 7.30
CA SER A 21 7.30 -11.81 8.02
C SER A 21 6.16 -11.61 9.03
N ASP A 22 5.82 -10.38 9.38
CA ASP A 22 4.66 -10.08 10.24
C ASP A 22 3.34 -10.18 9.46
N PRO A 23 2.17 -10.32 10.12
CA PRO A 23 0.89 -10.38 9.44
C PRO A 23 0.61 -9.16 8.55
N THR A 24 0.22 -9.41 7.30
CA THR A 24 -0.01 -8.34 6.30
C THR A 24 -1.34 -7.61 6.52
N VAL A 25 -1.30 -6.28 6.39
CA VAL A 25 -2.47 -5.39 6.30
C VAL A 25 -2.38 -4.65 4.97
N LEU A 26 -3.41 -4.79 4.13
CA LEU A 26 -3.53 -4.05 2.87
C LEU A 26 -4.50 -2.89 3.04
N LEU A 27 -4.00 -1.67 2.83
CA LEU A 27 -4.81 -0.45 2.86
C LEU A 27 -5.38 -0.17 1.48
N VAL A 28 -6.72 -0.11 1.38
CA VAL A 28 -7.44 0.15 0.13
C VAL A 28 -8.06 1.54 0.21
N SER A 29 -7.56 2.45 -0.61
CA SER A 29 -8.08 3.82 -0.70
C SER A 29 -9.50 3.86 -1.29
N GLY A 30 -10.27 4.87 -0.89
CA GLY A 30 -11.58 5.16 -1.46
C GLY A 30 -11.51 5.70 -2.90
N PHE A 31 -12.67 6.05 -3.47
CA PHE A 31 -12.79 6.51 -4.87
C PHE A 31 -11.85 7.69 -5.17
N THR A 32 -11.11 7.60 -6.27
CA THR A 32 -10.15 8.63 -6.76
C THR A 32 -9.00 9.02 -5.82
N SER A 33 -8.81 8.30 -4.71
CA SER A 33 -7.73 8.58 -3.77
C SER A 33 -6.49 7.73 -4.03
N GLN A 34 -5.32 8.38 -4.00
CA GLN A 34 -3.99 7.77 -4.16
C GLN A 34 -3.51 7.11 -2.84
N LEU A 35 -2.44 6.33 -2.91
CA LEU A 35 -1.75 5.74 -1.77
C LEU A 35 -1.24 6.80 -0.80
N LEU A 36 -0.89 7.99 -1.32
CA LEU A 36 -0.46 9.15 -0.53
C LEU A 36 -1.60 9.75 0.31
N GLY A 37 -2.85 9.37 0.06
CA GLY A 37 -3.99 9.74 0.90
C GLY A 37 -3.96 9.07 2.28
N TRP A 38 -3.19 8.00 2.45
CA TRP A 38 -2.89 7.45 3.77
C TRP A 38 -1.77 8.26 4.41
N ASP A 39 -1.99 8.75 5.62
CA ASP A 39 -0.93 9.39 6.39
C ASP A 39 0.22 8.40 6.63
N GLU A 40 1.45 8.85 6.38
CA GLU A 40 2.62 7.98 6.53
C GLU A 40 2.87 7.61 8.01
N GLY A 41 2.60 8.54 8.94
CA GLY A 41 2.66 8.29 10.38
C GLY A 41 1.73 7.18 10.81
N LEU A 42 0.49 7.19 10.32
CA LEU A 42 -0.45 6.08 10.53
C LEU A 42 0.11 4.74 10.02
N CYS A 43 0.75 4.72 8.85
CA CYS A 43 1.35 3.50 8.29
C CYS A 43 2.50 2.98 9.17
N HIS A 44 3.36 3.88 9.67
CA HIS A 44 4.44 3.54 10.60
C HIS A 44 3.92 3.05 11.94
N GLU A 45 2.87 3.65 12.50
CA GLU A 45 2.25 3.19 13.75
C GLU A 45 1.65 1.78 13.60
N LEU A 46 0.96 1.52 12.49
CA LEU A 46 0.45 0.18 12.17
C LEU A 46 1.61 -0.81 12.03
N ALA A 47 2.68 -0.45 11.33
CA ALA A 47 3.85 -1.30 11.17
C ALA A 47 4.52 -1.61 12.53
N ALA A 48 4.66 -0.61 13.40
CA ALA A 48 5.20 -0.77 14.75
C ALA A 48 4.37 -1.74 15.63
N SER A 49 3.10 -1.96 15.30
CA SER A 49 2.23 -2.95 15.95
C SER A 49 2.43 -4.40 15.47
N ARG A 50 3.58 -4.69 14.84
CA ARG A 50 3.92 -5.98 14.22
C ARG A 50 2.95 -6.32 13.10
N ARG A 51 2.86 -5.41 12.13
CA ARG A 51 2.12 -5.61 10.88
C ARG A 51 3.04 -5.29 9.72
N HIS A 52 2.90 -6.06 8.65
CA HIS A 52 3.46 -5.73 7.35
C HIS A 52 2.41 -4.92 6.59
N VAL A 53 2.59 -3.60 6.51
CA VAL A 53 1.56 -2.71 5.95
C VAL A 53 1.88 -2.44 4.50
N ILE A 54 0.89 -2.60 3.62
CA ILE A 54 1.00 -2.28 2.20
C ILE A 54 -0.08 -1.27 1.85
N ARG A 55 0.30 -0.18 1.18
CA ARG A 55 -0.64 0.76 0.53
C ARG A 55 -0.34 0.79 -0.96
N PHE A 56 -1.38 1.00 -1.77
CA PHE A 56 -1.26 0.97 -3.23
C PHE A 56 -2.20 1.98 -3.87
N ASP A 57 -1.88 2.30 -5.12
CA ASP A 57 -2.72 3.12 -5.98
C ASP A 57 -3.75 2.23 -6.69
N ASN A 58 -5.04 2.57 -6.55
CA ASN A 58 -6.08 1.99 -7.41
C ASN A 58 -5.75 2.30 -8.88
N ARG A 59 -6.23 1.47 -9.81
CA ARG A 59 -6.05 1.77 -11.25
C ARG A 59 -6.53 3.20 -11.56
N ASP A 60 -5.83 3.84 -12.49
CA ASP A 60 -6.15 5.18 -12.98
C ASP A 60 -6.05 6.31 -11.93
N VAL A 61 -5.37 6.06 -10.81
CA VAL A 61 -5.23 7.02 -9.70
C VAL A 61 -3.81 6.92 -9.11
N GLY A 62 -2.93 7.82 -9.55
CA GLY A 62 -1.49 7.71 -9.23
C GLY A 62 -0.72 7.16 -10.42
#